data_AF-C4II26-F1
#
_entry.id   AF-C4II26-F1
#
_cell.length_a   1.000
_cell.length_b   1.000
_cell.length_c   1.000
_cell.angle_alpha   90.00
_cell.angle_beta   90.00
_cell.angle_gamma   90.00
#
_symmetry.space_group_name_H-M   'P 1'
#
loop_
_entity.id
_entity.type
_entity.pdbx_description
1 polymer ?
#
loop_
_entity_poly.entity_id
_entity_poly.type
_entity_poly.pdbx_seq_one_letter_code
_entity_poly.pdbx_strand_id
1 'polypeptide(L)'
;MDDKTIHMLQVATQHFMDERMMKMDNKKMTLEAFKAKAIDKYRNRILVADIEVDGFGTAPFNRPSDNAMLEYLNGAAKGAKISKDEYGNMNVDETDMIPVAEAAKILVYNCCSYLHDTELQKEVEVKDPYDMPFTVFGVDATLSTAEKISDIFGAGKVKEDVKN
;
A
#
# COMPACT_ATOMS: atom_id res chain seq x y z
N MET A 1 9.60 -11.00 48.63
CA MET A 1 8.59 -9.93 48.48
C MET A 1 7.43 -10.29 49.36
N ASP A 2 6.94 -9.36 50.18
CA ASP A 2 5.80 -9.60 51.06
C ASP A 2 4.46 -9.39 50.32
N ASP A 3 3.41 -9.99 50.89
CA ASP A 3 2.06 -10.05 50.32
C ASP A 3 1.44 -8.65 50.13
N LYS A 4 1.82 -7.68 50.97
CA LYS A 4 1.38 -6.28 50.85
C LYS A 4 1.95 -5.60 49.61
N THR A 5 3.20 -5.93 49.26
CA THR A 5 3.86 -5.39 48.06
C THR A 5 3.23 -5.92 46.77
N ILE A 6 2.83 -7.21 46.76
CA ILE A 6 2.14 -7.84 45.62
C ILE A 6 0.75 -7.22 45.43
N HIS A 7 0.00 -7.05 46.52
CA HIS A 7 -1.33 -6.45 46.47
C HIS A 7 -1.29 -4.98 45.99
N MET A 8 -0.30 -4.19 46.41
CA MET A 8 -0.14 -2.81 45.92
C MET A 8 0.19 -2.75 44.43
N LEU A 9 1.03 -3.65 43.93
CA LEU A 9 1.34 -3.76 42.50
C LEU A 9 0.10 -4.16 41.68
N GLN A 10 -0.72 -5.08 42.17
CA GLN A 10 -1.97 -5.47 41.51
C GLN A 10 -2.99 -4.32 41.45
N VAL A 11 -3.15 -3.56 42.54
CA VAL A 11 -4.06 -2.41 42.59
C VAL A 11 -3.56 -1.27 41.67
N ALA A 12 -2.26 -0.98 41.67
CA ALA A 12 -1.68 0.03 40.79
C ALA A 12 -1.80 -0.36 39.31
N THR A 13 -1.63 -1.65 38.98
CA THR A 13 -1.79 -2.16 37.61
C THR A 13 -3.25 -2.09 37.17
N GLN A 14 -4.20 -2.43 38.04
CA GLN A 14 -5.63 -2.31 37.74
C GLN A 14 -6.04 -0.85 37.55
N HIS A 15 -5.57 0.06 38.39
CA HIS A 15 -5.87 1.50 38.26
C HIS A 15 -5.28 2.09 36.97
N PHE A 16 -4.05 1.68 36.60
CA PHE A 16 -3.42 2.07 35.34
C PHE A 16 -4.14 1.51 34.11
N MET A 17 -4.68 0.29 34.21
CA MET A 17 -5.52 -0.32 33.17
C MET A 17 -6.87 0.37 33.06
N ASP A 18 -7.51 0.71 34.19
CA ASP A 18 -8.81 1.41 34.22
C ASP A 18 -8.67 2.86 33.70
N GLU A 19 -7.58 3.56 33.99
CA GLU A 19 -7.26 4.88 33.42
C GLU A 19 -7.00 4.83 31.91
N ARG A 20 -6.34 3.76 31.41
CA ARG A 20 -6.17 3.53 29.96
C ARG A 20 -7.49 3.18 29.28
N MET A 21 -8.36 2.43 29.93
CA MET A 21 -9.67 2.03 29.40
C MET A 21 -10.70 3.18 29.42
N MET A 22 -10.55 4.18 30.31
CA MET A 22 -11.45 5.34 30.39
C MET A 22 -11.26 6.42 29.30
N LYS A 23 -10.33 6.26 28.35
CA LYS A 23 -10.16 7.21 27.21
C LYS A 23 -10.47 6.61 25.84
N MET A 24 -11.31 5.58 25.76
CA MET A 24 -12.06 5.32 24.53
C MET A 24 -13.41 6.03 24.64
N ASP A 25 -13.43 7.31 24.26
CA ASP A 25 -14.67 8.06 24.08
C ASP A 25 -15.55 7.31 23.09
N ASN A 26 -16.54 6.55 23.60
CA ASN A 26 -17.53 5.81 22.82
C ASN A 26 -18.56 6.76 22.16
N LYS A 27 -18.18 8.03 21.96
CA LYS A 27 -19.00 9.08 21.39
C LYS A 27 -19.01 8.91 19.87
N LYS A 28 -20.16 8.48 19.34
CA LYS A 28 -20.41 8.43 17.89
C LYS A 28 -20.05 9.78 17.28
N MET A 29 -19.25 9.77 16.22
CA MET A 29 -18.90 11.02 15.53
C MET A 29 -20.15 11.67 14.95
N THR A 30 -20.18 13.00 14.92
CA THR A 30 -21.25 13.74 14.24
C THR A 30 -21.03 13.71 12.74
N LEU A 31 -22.11 13.95 11.97
CA LEU A 31 -22.01 14.06 10.51
C LEU A 31 -21.04 15.16 10.07
N GLU A 32 -21.00 16.30 10.78
CA GLU A 32 -20.08 17.39 10.47
C GLU A 32 -18.62 17.01 10.73
N ALA A 33 -18.35 16.29 11.82
CA ALA A 33 -17.01 15.75 12.09
C ALA A 33 -16.59 14.71 11.03
N PHE A 34 -17.53 13.87 10.56
CA PHE A 34 -17.27 12.93 9.47
C PHE A 34 -16.91 13.66 8.17
N LYS A 35 -17.71 14.65 7.75
CA LYS A 35 -17.46 15.44 6.53
C LYS A 35 -16.11 16.14 6.58
N ALA A 36 -15.78 16.78 7.71
CA ALA A 36 -14.50 17.46 7.90
C ALA A 36 -13.33 16.47 7.71
N LYS A 37 -13.37 15.31 8.37
CA LYS A 37 -12.34 14.27 8.23
C LYS A 37 -12.25 13.70 6.81
N ALA A 38 -13.38 13.49 6.14
CA ALA A 38 -13.41 12.96 4.79
C ALA A 38 -12.80 13.94 3.78
N ILE A 39 -13.17 15.22 3.87
CA ILE A 39 -12.63 16.29 3.02
C ILE A 39 -11.14 16.47 3.25
N ASP A 40 -10.72 16.49 4.52
CA ASP A 40 -9.31 16.62 4.90
C ASP A 40 -8.47 15.46 4.34
N LYS A 41 -8.89 14.21 4.59
CA LYS A 41 -8.26 13.02 4.02
C LYS A 41 -8.17 13.07 2.50
N TYR A 42 -9.23 13.52 1.83
CA TYR A 42 -9.24 13.64 0.37
C TYR A 42 -8.23 14.70 -0.10
N ARG A 43 -8.26 15.91 0.48
CA ARG A 43 -7.40 17.03 0.06
C ARG A 43 -5.92 16.79 0.31
N ASN A 44 -5.59 16.09 1.40
CA ASN A 44 -4.21 15.88 1.83
C ASN A 44 -3.60 14.57 1.33
N ARG A 45 -4.26 13.86 0.40
CA ARG A 45 -3.70 12.62 -0.17
C ARG A 45 -2.44 12.89 -1.00
N ILE A 46 -1.53 11.92 -1.03
CA ILE A 46 -0.40 11.93 -1.94
C ILE A 46 -0.94 11.71 -3.37
N LEU A 47 -0.60 12.62 -4.29
CA LEU A 47 -1.02 12.60 -5.69
C LEU A 47 0.11 12.19 -6.64
N VAL A 48 1.36 12.49 -6.27
CA VAL A 48 2.57 12.14 -7.00
C VAL A 48 3.62 11.75 -5.97
N ALA A 49 4.41 10.73 -6.27
CA ALA A 49 5.55 10.32 -5.45
C ALA A 49 6.75 10.05 -6.35
N ASP A 50 7.91 10.50 -5.91
CA ASP A 50 9.19 10.16 -6.53
C ASP A 50 9.64 8.80 -6.00
N ILE A 51 9.82 7.84 -6.90
CA ILE A 51 10.15 6.45 -6.55
C ILE A 51 11.48 6.10 -7.23
N GLU A 52 12.42 5.58 -6.44
CA GLU A 52 13.66 4.99 -6.95
C GLU A 52 13.35 3.67 -7.65
N VAL A 53 13.65 3.61 -8.96
CA VAL A 53 13.54 2.43 -9.80
C VAL A 53 14.92 1.80 -9.92
N ASP A 54 15.04 0.56 -9.45
CA ASP A 54 16.31 -0.16 -9.37
C ASP A 54 16.97 -0.24 -10.76
N GLY A 55 18.20 0.28 -10.87
CA GLY A 55 18.95 0.30 -12.13
C GLY A 55 18.58 1.40 -13.13
N PHE A 56 17.60 2.25 -12.82
CA PHE A 56 17.14 3.35 -13.69
C PHE A 56 17.28 4.74 -13.02
N GLY A 57 17.05 4.81 -11.71
CA GLY A 57 17.06 6.04 -10.92
C GLY A 57 15.66 6.48 -10.48
N THR A 58 15.57 7.67 -9.90
CA THR A 58 14.31 8.21 -9.37
C THR A 58 13.42 8.77 -10.47
N ALA A 59 12.15 8.36 -10.50
CA ALA A 59 11.14 8.88 -11.43
C ALA A 59 9.82 9.24 -10.71
N PRO A 60 9.04 10.21 -11.24
CA PRO A 60 7.76 10.58 -10.67
C PRO A 60 6.64 9.60 -11.08
N PHE A 61 5.85 9.17 -10.10
CA PHE A 61 4.69 8.30 -10.29
C PHE A 61 3.43 8.98 -9.77
N ASN A 62 2.41 9.08 -10.63
CA ASN A 62 1.10 9.59 -10.27
C ASN A 62 0.30 8.57 -9.47
N ARG A 63 -0.57 9.04 -8.59
CA ARG A 63 -1.52 8.21 -7.85
C ARG A 63 -2.39 7.43 -8.84
N PRO A 64 -2.43 6.08 -8.77
CA PRO A 64 -3.34 5.30 -9.60
C PRO A 64 -4.81 5.58 -9.23
N SER A 65 -5.71 5.25 -10.15
CA SER A 65 -7.13 5.17 -9.81
C SER A 65 -7.36 4.04 -8.81
N ASP A 66 -8.44 4.13 -8.01
CA ASP A 66 -8.79 3.06 -7.07
C ASP A 66 -9.03 1.73 -7.81
N ASN A 67 -9.58 1.78 -9.03
CA ASN A 67 -9.75 0.59 -9.87
C ASN A 67 -8.41 -0.02 -10.29
N ALA A 68 -7.44 0.79 -10.74
CA ALA A 68 -6.12 0.30 -11.12
C ALA A 68 -5.39 -0.34 -9.92
N MET A 69 -5.55 0.25 -8.73
CA MET A 69 -5.02 -0.35 -7.50
C MET A 69 -5.71 -1.69 -7.17
N LEU A 70 -7.03 -1.77 -7.29
CA LEU A 70 -7.79 -3.02 -7.07
C LEU A 70 -7.42 -4.11 -8.07
N GLU A 71 -7.20 -3.75 -9.34
CA GLU A 71 -6.74 -4.68 -10.38
C GLU A 71 -5.35 -5.24 -10.04
N TYR A 72 -4.44 -4.39 -9.57
CA TYR A 72 -3.14 -4.85 -9.10
C TYR A 72 -3.24 -5.82 -7.93
N LEU A 73 -3.99 -5.46 -6.88
CA LEU A 73 -4.19 -6.31 -5.71
C LEU A 73 -4.86 -7.64 -6.06
N ASN A 74 -5.80 -7.62 -7.03
CA ASN A 74 -6.44 -8.84 -7.51
C ASN A 74 -5.46 -9.72 -8.31
N GLY A 75 -4.58 -9.14 -9.12
CA GLY A 75 -3.51 -9.87 -9.79
C GLY A 75 -2.55 -10.53 -8.80
N ALA A 76 -2.12 -9.78 -7.78
CA ALA A 76 -1.30 -10.28 -6.68
C ALA A 76 -1.99 -11.43 -5.93
N ALA A 77 -3.28 -11.28 -5.60
CA ALA A 77 -4.05 -12.30 -4.89
C ALA A 77 -4.29 -13.56 -5.74
N LYS A 78 -4.55 -13.42 -7.05
CA LYS A 78 -4.70 -14.55 -7.99
C LYS A 78 -3.43 -15.37 -8.12
N GLY A 79 -2.27 -14.75 -7.96
CA GLY A 79 -1.00 -15.45 -7.92
C GLY A 79 -0.91 -16.43 -6.75
N ALA A 80 -1.54 -16.13 -5.61
CA ALA A 80 -1.48 -16.99 -4.44
C ALA A 80 -2.48 -18.16 -4.52
N LYS A 81 -1.98 -19.40 -4.57
CA LYS A 81 -2.79 -20.58 -4.29
C LYS A 81 -2.86 -20.80 -2.78
N ILE A 82 -4.06 -20.76 -2.23
CA ILE A 82 -4.30 -20.91 -0.79
C ILE A 82 -5.09 -22.18 -0.53
N SER A 83 -4.55 -23.06 0.30
CA SER A 83 -5.29 -24.19 0.89
C SER A 83 -5.63 -23.91 2.34
N LYS A 84 -6.56 -24.71 2.88
CA LYS A 84 -6.81 -24.78 4.32
C LYS A 84 -6.33 -26.12 4.83
N ASP A 85 -5.60 -26.11 5.94
CA ASP A 85 -5.29 -27.34 6.64
C ASP A 85 -6.51 -27.93 7.37
N GLU A 86 -6.33 -29.09 7.99
CA GLU A 86 -7.36 -29.79 8.77
C GLU A 86 -7.87 -29.01 10.01
N TYR A 87 -7.14 -27.97 10.43
CA TYR A 87 -7.48 -27.08 11.54
C TYR A 87 -8.08 -25.75 11.07
N GLY A 88 -8.23 -25.56 9.75
CA GLY A 88 -8.79 -24.35 9.15
C GLY A 88 -7.79 -23.19 8.98
N ASN A 89 -6.50 -23.41 9.21
CA ASN A 89 -5.46 -22.40 8.94
C ASN A 89 -5.21 -22.28 7.44
N MET A 90 -5.02 -21.04 6.97
CA MET A 90 -4.72 -20.75 5.57
C MET A 90 -3.22 -20.90 5.30
N ASN A 91 -2.86 -21.74 4.33
CA ASN A 91 -1.48 -21.92 3.86
C ASN A 91 -1.37 -21.45 2.41
N VAL A 92 -0.26 -20.80 2.07
CA VAL A 92 0.08 -20.47 0.67
C VAL A 92 0.90 -21.62 0.12
N ASP A 93 0.33 -22.36 -0.83
CA ASP A 93 0.96 -23.58 -1.38
C ASP A 93 1.89 -23.27 -2.54
N GLU A 94 1.52 -22.28 -3.37
CA GLU A 94 2.22 -21.93 -4.60
C GLU A 94 1.92 -20.46 -4.94
N THR A 95 2.88 -19.78 -5.58
CA THR A 95 2.68 -18.44 -6.13
C THR A 95 2.94 -18.46 -7.63
N ASP A 96 1.88 -18.28 -8.42
CA ASP A 96 2.00 -17.99 -9.85
C ASP A 96 2.35 -16.51 -10.02
N MET A 97 3.57 -16.25 -10.46
CA MET A 97 4.09 -14.89 -10.63
C MET A 97 3.59 -14.20 -11.91
N ILE A 98 3.04 -14.94 -12.88
CA ILE A 98 2.54 -14.36 -14.14
C ILE A 98 1.41 -13.35 -13.90
N PRO A 99 0.32 -13.67 -13.17
CA PRO A 99 -0.74 -12.70 -12.91
C PRO A 99 -0.27 -11.51 -12.07
N VAL A 100 0.76 -11.70 -11.23
CA VAL A 100 1.40 -10.62 -10.46
C VAL A 100 2.17 -9.68 -11.38
N ALA A 101 2.99 -10.25 -12.27
CA ALA A 101 3.80 -9.52 -13.23
C ALA A 101 2.94 -8.72 -14.22
N GLU A 102 1.90 -9.33 -14.79
CA GLU A 102 0.95 -8.67 -15.70
C GLU A 102 0.23 -7.51 -15.02
N ALA A 103 -0.18 -7.68 -13.77
CA ALA A 103 -0.78 -6.62 -12.98
C ALA A 103 0.22 -5.49 -12.67
N ALA A 104 1.46 -5.84 -12.35
CA ALA A 104 2.51 -4.88 -12.03
C ALA A 104 2.86 -3.97 -13.21
N LYS A 105 3.07 -4.52 -14.42
CA LYS A 105 3.41 -3.71 -15.60
C LYS A 105 2.29 -2.72 -15.93
N ILE A 106 1.02 -3.14 -15.84
CA ILE A 106 -0.12 -2.26 -16.09
C ILE A 106 -0.17 -1.11 -15.06
N LEU A 107 0.04 -1.43 -13.78
CA LEU A 107 0.06 -0.42 -12.72
C LEU A 107 1.19 0.60 -12.93
N VAL A 108 2.41 0.12 -13.17
CA VAL A 108 3.61 0.96 -13.36
C VAL A 108 3.46 1.86 -14.60
N TYR A 109 2.99 1.30 -15.72
CA TYR A 109 2.70 2.07 -16.93
C TYR A 109 1.72 3.21 -16.66
N ASN A 110 0.57 2.90 -16.05
CA ASN A 110 -0.46 3.88 -15.76
C ASN A 110 -0.02 4.98 -14.79
N CYS A 111 0.96 4.71 -13.93
CA CYS A 111 1.45 5.67 -12.95
C CYS A 111 2.61 6.53 -13.49
N CYS A 112 3.42 6.05 -14.43
CA CYS A 112 4.59 6.76 -14.94
C CYS A 112 4.35 7.35 -16.34
N SER A 113 4.15 8.67 -16.42
CA SER A 113 3.93 9.35 -17.71
C SER A 113 5.11 9.26 -18.67
N TYR A 114 6.33 9.02 -18.19
CA TYR A 114 7.51 8.90 -19.04
C TYR A 114 7.48 7.63 -19.91
N LEU A 115 6.81 6.57 -19.46
CA LEU A 115 6.63 5.34 -20.24
C LEU A 115 5.64 5.51 -21.41
N HIS A 116 4.88 6.61 -21.43
CA HIS A 116 3.97 6.96 -22.52
C HIS A 116 4.67 7.72 -23.65
N ASP A 117 5.97 7.99 -23.52
CA ASP A 117 6.70 8.72 -24.54
C ASP A 117 6.77 7.94 -25.85
N THR A 118 6.26 8.55 -26.93
CA THR A 118 6.11 7.89 -28.22
C THR A 118 7.42 7.73 -28.98
N GLU A 119 8.43 8.53 -28.68
CA GLU A 119 9.77 8.39 -29.26
C GLU A 119 10.45 7.18 -28.62
N LEU A 120 10.46 7.13 -27.29
CA LEU A 120 10.97 6.01 -26.52
C LEU A 120 10.31 4.68 -26.93
N GLN A 121 8.97 4.63 -27.02
CA GLN A 121 8.25 3.41 -27.43
C GLN A 121 8.69 2.89 -28.80
N LYS A 122 9.00 3.79 -29.75
CA LYS A 122 9.49 3.42 -31.07
C LYS A 122 10.93 2.93 -31.02
N GLU A 123 11.80 3.59 -30.24
CA GLU A 123 13.20 3.22 -30.10
C GLU A 123 13.38 1.83 -29.49
N VAL A 124 12.53 1.48 -28.51
CA VAL A 124 12.57 0.16 -27.87
C VAL A 124 11.68 -0.90 -28.55
N GLU A 125 11.10 -0.56 -29.72
CA GLU A 125 10.28 -1.44 -30.57
C GLU A 125 9.12 -2.15 -29.84
N VAL A 126 8.55 -1.49 -28.82
CA VAL A 126 7.46 -2.06 -28.02
C VAL A 126 6.15 -2.03 -28.80
N LYS A 127 5.49 -3.19 -28.90
CA LYS A 127 4.22 -3.35 -29.63
C LYS A 127 3.00 -3.07 -28.75
N ASP A 128 3.00 -3.58 -27.53
CA ASP A 128 1.98 -3.30 -26.52
C ASP A 128 2.54 -2.27 -25.54
N PRO A 129 1.97 -1.06 -25.44
CA PRO A 129 2.45 -0.04 -24.52
C PRO A 129 2.59 -0.53 -23.07
N TYR A 130 1.76 -1.48 -22.62
CA TYR A 130 1.85 -2.03 -21.27
C TYR A 130 3.09 -2.91 -21.04
N ASP A 131 3.82 -3.30 -22.08
CA ASP A 131 5.11 -3.99 -21.94
C ASP A 131 6.27 -3.01 -21.70
N MET A 132 6.05 -1.69 -21.85
CA MET A 132 7.08 -0.67 -21.62
C MET A 132 7.81 -0.79 -20.29
N PRO A 133 7.15 -0.97 -19.12
CA PRO A 133 7.84 -1.17 -17.85
C PRO A 133 8.85 -2.31 -17.89
N PHE A 134 8.47 -3.46 -18.45
CA PHE A 134 9.38 -4.61 -18.56
C PHE A 134 10.52 -4.37 -19.53
N THR A 135 10.25 -3.70 -20.65
CA THR A 135 11.29 -3.40 -21.64
C THR A 135 12.31 -2.38 -21.12
N VAL A 136 11.84 -1.35 -20.40
CA VAL A 136 12.69 -0.24 -19.95
C VAL A 136 13.36 -0.54 -18.60
N PHE A 137 12.62 -1.09 -17.65
CA PHE A 137 13.12 -1.32 -16.28
C PHE A 137 13.52 -2.77 -16.03
N GLY A 138 12.96 -3.73 -16.78
CA GLY A 138 13.07 -5.15 -16.48
C GLY A 138 11.97 -5.62 -15.50
N VAL A 139 11.84 -6.95 -15.40
CA VAL A 139 10.76 -7.59 -14.62
C VAL A 139 10.88 -7.28 -13.12
N ASP A 140 12.06 -7.48 -12.53
CA ASP A 140 12.28 -7.29 -11.09
C ASP A 140 12.09 -5.83 -10.64
N ALA A 141 12.63 -4.89 -11.42
CA ALA A 141 12.46 -3.46 -11.15
C ALA A 141 10.99 -3.04 -11.31
N THR A 142 10.25 -3.62 -12.26
CA THR A 142 8.81 -3.35 -12.42
C THR A 142 8.00 -3.90 -11.25
N LEU A 143 8.27 -5.13 -10.81
CA LEU A 143 7.59 -5.74 -9.66
C LEU A 143 7.81 -4.92 -8.39
N SER A 144 9.07 -4.62 -8.06
CA SER A 144 9.42 -3.82 -6.88
C SER A 144 8.85 -2.39 -6.94
N THR A 145 8.78 -1.80 -8.13
CA THR A 145 8.16 -0.47 -8.32
C THR A 145 6.65 -0.54 -8.10
N ALA A 146 5.96 -1.58 -8.59
CA ALA A 146 4.54 -1.76 -8.35
C ALA A 146 4.21 -1.93 -6.85
N GLU A 147 5.05 -2.67 -6.12
CA GLU A 147 4.94 -2.80 -4.66
C GLU A 147 5.10 -1.43 -3.97
N LYS A 148 6.15 -0.66 -4.33
CA LYS A 148 6.37 0.69 -3.80
C LYS A 148 5.17 1.63 -4.09
N ILE A 149 4.59 1.58 -5.30
CA ILE A 149 3.37 2.31 -5.67
C ILE A 149 2.21 1.90 -4.75
N SER A 150 1.99 0.60 -4.55
CA SER A 150 0.93 0.08 -3.68
C SER A 150 1.11 0.54 -2.23
N ASP A 151 2.32 0.47 -1.70
CA ASP A 151 2.63 0.88 -0.33
C ASP A 151 2.45 2.39 -0.09
N ILE A 152 2.79 3.21 -1.09
CA ILE A 152 2.66 4.67 -1.01
C ILE A 152 1.18 5.07 -1.11
N PHE A 153 0.46 4.54 -2.11
CA PHE A 153 -0.87 5.04 -2.46
C PHE A 153 -2.03 4.22 -1.87
N GLY A 154 -1.81 2.95 -1.54
CA GLY A 154 -2.81 1.99 -1.06
C GLY A 154 -3.16 2.10 0.42
N ALA A 155 -2.19 2.46 1.29
CA ALA A 155 -2.42 2.64 2.73
C ALA A 155 -3.22 3.92 3.09
N GLY A 156 -3.74 4.67 2.11
CA GLY A 156 -4.44 5.93 2.36
C GLY A 156 -3.55 6.97 3.04
N LYS A 157 -2.23 6.91 2.79
CA LYS A 157 -1.24 7.84 3.34
C LYS A 157 -1.62 9.27 2.95
N VAL A 158 -1.70 10.13 3.96
CA VAL A 158 -1.81 11.58 3.80
C VAL A 158 -0.41 12.18 3.83
N LYS A 159 -0.22 13.32 3.19
CA LYS A 159 1.03 14.09 3.30
C LYS A 159 1.28 14.35 4.78
N GLU A 160 2.43 13.92 5.30
CA GLU A 160 2.86 14.33 6.63
C GLU A 160 3.23 15.81 6.56
N ASP A 161 2.62 16.63 7.42
CA ASP A 161 3.06 18.01 7.62
C ASP A 161 4.47 17.96 8.22
N VAL A 162 5.49 18.16 7.38
CA VAL A 162 6.86 18.39 7.85
C VAL A 162 6.86 19.73 8.58
N LYS A 163 6.76 19.69 9.91
CA LYS A 163 7.06 20.84 10.77
C LYS A 163 8.58 21.00 10.81
N ASN A 164 9.08 21.92 9.99
CA ASN A 164 10.41 22.53 10.18
C ASN A 164 10.32 23.70 11.15
#